data_AF-A0A926U5Q8-F1
#
_entry.id   AF-A0A926U5Q8-F1
#
_cell.length_a   1.000
_cell.length_b   1.000
_cell.length_c   1.000
_cell.angle_alpha   90.00
_cell.angle_beta   90.00
_cell.angle_gamma   90.00
#
_symmetry.space_group_name_H-M   'P 1'
#
loop_
_entity.id
_entity.type
_entity.pdbx_description
1 polymer ?
#
loop_
_entity_poly.entity_id
_entity_poly.type
_entity_poly.pdbx_seq_one_letter_code
_entity_poly.pdbx_strand_id
1 'polypeptide(L)' 'MTKAHTQAVTCGYRPGAIGKVAQLHGTDYAEYRGLGSQFEAQVVTELGKFCSRFELGQDGF' A
#
# COMPACT_ATOMS: atom_id res chain seq x y z
N MET A 1 18.94 -24.00 8.72
CA MET A 1 19.31 -22.65 9.20
C MET A 1 18.53 -21.63 8.38
N THR A 2 17.47 -21.05 8.93
CA THR A 2 16.62 -20.08 8.25
C THR A 2 17.35 -18.73 8.20
N LYS A 3 17.61 -18.19 7.01
CA LYS A 3 18.20 -16.86 6.86
C LYS A 3 17.21 -15.82 7.39
N ALA A 4 17.62 -15.03 8.37
CA ALA A 4 16.89 -13.81 8.72
C ALA A 4 17.00 -12.83 7.55
N HIS A 5 15.86 -12.48 6.95
CA HIS A 5 15.81 -11.38 5.99
C HIS A 5 15.68 -10.07 6.77
N THR A 6 16.79 -9.35 6.93
CA THR A 6 16.74 -7.97 7.41
C THR A 6 16.17 -7.10 6.28
N GLN A 7 14.86 -6.83 6.33
CA GLN A 7 14.25 -5.84 5.45
C GLN A 7 14.50 -4.45 6.04
N ALA A 8 15.30 -3.65 5.36
CA ALA A 8 15.47 -2.24 5.70
C ALA A 8 14.17 -1.49 5.39
N VAL A 9 13.53 -0.94 6.41
CA VAL A 9 12.39 -0.02 6.24
C VAL A 9 12.96 1.35 5.89
N THR A 10 12.55 1.88 4.75
CA THR A 10 12.96 3.21 4.29
C THR A 10 11.79 4.18 4.46
N CYS A 11 12.08 5.36 5.00
CA CYS A 11 11.09 6.43 5.14
C CYS A 11 11.02 7.26 3.85
N GLY A 12 9.82 7.70 3.50
CA GLY A 12 9.57 8.62 2.40
C GLY A 12 8.85 7.99 1.21
N TYR A 13 8.37 8.85 0.32
CA TYR A 13 7.59 8.43 -0.84
C TYR A 13 8.46 7.74 -1.88
N ARG A 14 8.01 6.57 -2.36
CA ARG A 14 8.59 5.87 -3.51
C ARG A 14 7.61 5.94 -4.67
N PRO A 15 8.01 6.50 -5.83
CA PRO A 15 7.17 6.48 -7.03
C PRO A 15 6.67 5.07 -7.34
N GLY A 16 5.37 4.96 -7.61
CA GLY A 16 4.70 3.68 -7.87
C GLY A 16 4.23 2.91 -6.61
N ALA A 17 4.54 3.37 -5.40
CA ALA A 17 4.12 2.68 -4.16
C ALA A 17 2.59 2.53 -4.06
N ILE A 18 1.82 3.59 -4.37
CA ILE A 18 0.35 3.57 -4.30
C ILE A 18 -0.23 2.52 -5.24
N GLY A 19 0.24 2.47 -6.49
CA GLY A 19 -0.19 1.47 -7.46
C GLY A 19 0.19 0.06 -7.05
N LYS A 20 1.36 -0.13 -6.43
CA LYS A 20 1.78 -1.44 -5.93
C LYS A 20 0.91 -1.93 -4.78
N VAL A 21 0.56 -1.05 -3.84
CA VAL A 21 -0.38 -1.37 -2.75
C VAL A 21 -1.76 -1.70 -3.33
N ALA A 22 -2.29 -0.88 -4.23
CA ALA A 22 -3.57 -1.15 -4.87
C ALA A 22 -3.59 -2.48 -5.62
N GLN A 23 -2.51 -2.82 -6.34
CA GLN A 23 -2.36 -4.12 -7.01
C GLN A 23 -2.41 -5.27 -6.02
N LEU A 24 -1.65 -5.20 -4.91
CA LEU A 24 -1.63 -6.25 -3.89
C LEU A 24 -3.02 -6.44 -3.27
N HIS A 25 -3.69 -5.35 -2.94
CA HIS A 25 -5.08 -5.40 -2.46
C HIS A 25 -6.01 -6.00 -3.53
N GLY A 26 -5.93 -5.54 -4.77
CA GLY A 26 -6.76 -6.01 -5.86
C GLY A 26 -6.60 -7.51 -6.11
N THR A 27 -5.36 -8.00 -6.25
CA THR A 27 -5.10 -9.43 -6.51
C THR A 27 -5.54 -10.30 -5.35
N ASP A 28 -5.25 -9.89 -4.11
CA ASP A 28 -5.53 -10.72 -2.93
C ASP A 28 -7.02 -10.71 -2.56
N TYR A 29 -7.72 -9.58 -2.79
CA TYR A 29 -9.15 -9.46 -2.48
C TYR A 29 -10.07 -9.87 -3.63
N ALA A 30 -9.64 -9.75 -4.89
CA ALA A 30 -10.46 -10.17 -6.04
C ALA A 30 -10.73 -11.67 -6.01
N GLU A 31 -9.75 -12.47 -5.58
CA GLU A 31 -9.88 -13.94 -5.53
C GLU A 31 -10.93 -14.42 -4.52
N TYR A 32 -11.20 -13.64 -3.46
CA TYR A 32 -12.06 -14.10 -2.35
C TYR A 32 -13.29 -13.23 -2.04
N ARG A 33 -13.40 -11.99 -2.56
CA ARG A 33 -14.41 -11.02 -2.07
C ARG A 33 -15.20 -10.27 -3.15
N GLY A 34 -14.95 -10.53 -4.45
CA GLY A 34 -15.69 -9.87 -5.54
C GLY A 34 -15.42 -8.36 -5.65
N LEU A 35 -14.30 -7.90 -5.11
CA LEU A 35 -13.87 -6.51 -5.18
C LEU A 35 -13.18 -6.26 -6.53
N GLY A 36 -13.76 -5.39 -7.35
CA GLY A 36 -13.27 -5.05 -8.70
C GLY A 36 -12.68 -3.65 -8.81
N SER A 37 -12.57 -3.13 -10.03
CA SER A 37 -11.88 -1.86 -10.35
C SER A 37 -12.37 -0.63 -9.57
N GLN A 38 -13.65 -0.59 -9.16
CA GLN A 38 -14.19 0.51 -8.36
C GLN A 38 -13.58 0.54 -6.94
N PHE A 39 -13.33 -0.63 -6.34
CA PHE A 39 -12.65 -0.74 -5.06
C PHE A 39 -11.19 -0.30 -5.19
N GLU A 40 -10.50 -0.73 -6.25
CA GLU A 40 -9.13 -0.30 -6.52
C GLU A 40 -9.03 1.22 -6.69
N ALA A 41 -9.96 1.85 -7.43
CA ALA A 41 -10.00 3.29 -7.61
C ALA A 41 -10.18 4.04 -6.28
N GLN A 42 -11.03 3.51 -5.38
CA GLN A 42 -11.22 4.10 -4.06
C GLN A 42 -9.96 3.96 -3.19
N VAL A 43 -9.33 2.78 -3.17
CA VAL A 43 -8.08 2.54 -2.44
C VAL A 43 -6.99 3.49 -2.91
N VAL A 44 -6.77 3.60 -4.23
CA VAL A 44 -5.76 4.50 -4.81
C VAL A 44 -6.04 5.96 -4.43
N THR A 45 -7.30 6.39 -4.51
CA THR A 45 -7.68 7.78 -4.21
C THR A 45 -7.42 8.14 -2.75
N GLU A 46 -7.90 7.31 -1.82
CA GLU A 46 -7.76 7.61 -0.39
C GLU A 46 -6.32 7.41 0.09
N LEU A 47 -5.61 6.39 -0.42
CA LEU A 47 -4.20 6.20 -0.13
C LEU A 47 -3.35 7.35 -0.67
N GLY A 48 -3.65 7.87 -1.86
CA GLY A 48 -2.97 9.04 -2.41
C GLY A 48 -3.15 10.28 -1.51
N LYS A 49 -4.38 10.55 -1.07
CA LYS A 49 -4.68 11.65 -0.12
C LYS A 49 -4.00 11.47 1.22
N PHE A 50 -3.85 10.23 1.68
CA PHE A 50 -3.12 9.93 2.91
C PHE A 50 -1.63 10.20 2.74
N CYS A 51 -1.00 9.63 1.71
CA CYS A 51 0.42 9.84 1.44
C CYS A 51 0.78 11.32 1.22
N SER A 52 -0.11 12.12 0.62
CA SER A 52 0.15 13.55 0.38
C SER A 52 0.17 14.41 1.64
N ARG A 53 -0.44 13.94 2.74
CA ARG A 53 -0.50 14.63 4.03
C ARG A 53 0.27 13.89 5.14
N PHE A 54 1.01 12.86 4.78
CA PHE A 54 1.63 11.95 5.72
C PHE A 54 2.59 12.68 6.68
N GLU A 55 2.37 12.51 7.97
CA GLU A 55 3.20 13.07 9.03
C GLU A 55 4.03 11.98 9.71
N LEU A 56 5.37 12.08 9.59
CA LEU A 56 6.29 11.18 10.27
C LEU A 56 6.16 11.32 11.79
N GLY A 57 5.96 10.19 12.47
CA GLY A 57 5.73 10.14 13.92
C GLY A 57 4.26 10.23 14.35
N GLN A 58 3.33 10.41 13.41
CA GLN A 58 1.88 10.35 13.65
C GLN A 58 1.23 9.23 12.82
N ASP A 59 1.55 9.17 11.53
CA ASP A 59 0.89 8.31 10.55
C ASP A 59 1.60 6.97 10.30
N GLY A 60 2.67 6.67 11.06
CA GLY A 60 3.52 5.48 10.91
C GLY A 60 4.17 5.02 12.23
N PHE A 61 5.15 4.13 12.13
CA PHE A 61 5.95 3.64 13.27
C PHE A 61 7.13 4.56 13.61
#